data_AF-A0A4R5YEG3-F1
#
_entry.id   AF-A0A4R5YEG3-F1
#
_cell.length_a   1.000
_cell.length_b   1.000
_cell.length_c   1.000
_cell.angle_alpha   90.00
_cell.angle_beta   90.00
_cell.angle_gamma   90.00
#
_symmetry.space_group_name_H-M   'P 1'
#
loop_
_entity.id
_entity.type
_entity.pdbx_description
1 polymer ?
#
loop_
_entity_poly.entity_id
_entity_poly.type
_entity_poly.pdbx_seq_one_letter_code
_entity_poly.pdbx_strand_id
1 'polypeptide(L)' 'MSPDCDFPAELSALPLVELQVLHSRVVCQLEHEYLVNTDGPHPVTQDRHEELVAELEARRDAAPGA' A
#
# COMPACT_ATOMS: atom_id res chain seq x y z
N MET A 1 11.37 -0.67 12.65
CA MET A 1 11.98 -1.29 11.45
C MET A 1 11.84 -0.32 10.29
N SER A 2 12.80 -0.29 9.36
CA SER A 2 12.67 0.49 8.12
C SER A 2 11.76 -0.26 7.14
N PRO A 3 10.99 0.44 6.29
CA PRO A 3 10.12 -0.22 5.32
C PRO A 3 10.98 -0.96 4.27
N ASP A 4 10.87 -2.28 4.23
CA ASP A 4 11.70 -3.18 3.41
C ASP A 4 11.15 -3.40 1.98
N CYS A 5 10.02 -2.75 1.65
CA CYS A 5 9.41 -2.87 0.33
C CYS A 5 9.94 -1.77 -0.60
N ASP A 6 10.53 -2.19 -1.72
CA ASP A 6 10.67 -1.37 -2.92
C ASP A 6 9.30 -0.80 -3.27
N PHE A 7 9.17 0.53 -3.13
CA PHE A 7 7.93 1.25 -3.36
C PHE A 7 8.14 2.20 -4.54
N PRO A 8 7.40 2.02 -5.65
CA PRO A 8 7.57 2.82 -6.86
C PRO A 8 7.09 4.26 -6.64
N ALA A 9 7.73 5.20 -7.35
CA ALA A 9 7.38 6.61 -7.26
C ALA A 9 6.05 6.95 -7.96
N GLU A 10 5.60 6.12 -8.91
CA GLU A 10 4.37 6.33 -9.66
C GLU A 10 3.50 5.07 -9.64
N LEU A 11 2.40 5.09 -8.88
CA LEU A 11 1.48 3.97 -8.77
C LEU A 11 0.57 3.83 -10.00
N SER A 12 0.22 4.94 -10.63
CA SER A 12 -0.68 5.00 -11.80
C SER A 12 -0.12 4.25 -13.03
N ALA A 13 1.20 4.14 -13.14
CA ALA A 13 1.88 3.40 -14.20
C ALA A 13 1.82 1.88 -14.02
N LEU A 14 1.48 1.38 -12.82
CA LEU A 14 1.47 -0.04 -12.53
C LEU A 14 0.19 -0.73 -13.04
N PRO A 15 0.29 -1.97 -13.54
CA PRO A 15 -0.89 -2.83 -13.73
C PRO A 15 -1.67 -3.02 -12.42
N LEU A 16 -3.00 -3.19 -12.50
CA LEU A 16 -3.85 -3.39 -11.32
C LEU A 16 -3.38 -4.56 -10.44
N VAL A 17 -2.95 -5.66 -11.06
CA VAL A 17 -2.46 -6.83 -10.33
C VAL A 17 -1.20 -6.50 -9.52
N GLU A 18 -0.26 -5.76 -10.10
CA GLU A 18 0.96 -5.35 -9.38
C GLU A 18 0.64 -4.39 -8.23
N LEU A 19 -0.31 -3.48 -8.44
CA LEU A 19 -0.80 -2.58 -7.39
C LEU A 19 -1.45 -3.35 -6.22
N GLN A 20 -2.25 -4.38 -6.52
CA GLN A 20 -2.85 -5.25 -5.51
C GLN A 20 -1.81 -6.08 -4.73
N VAL A 21 -0.78 -6.59 -5.43
CA VAL A 21 0.33 -7.29 -4.78
C VAL A 21 1.11 -6.34 -3.87
N LEU A 22 1.38 -5.12 -4.33
CA LEU A 22 2.06 -4.10 -3.54
C LEU A 22 1.25 -3.71 -2.30
N HIS A 23 -0.07 -3.53 -2.45
CA HIS A 23 -0.99 -3.34 -1.33
C HIS A 23 -0.95 -4.49 -0.32
N SER A 24 -1.03 -5.74 -0.78
CA SER A 24 -0.93 -6.89 0.12
C SER A 24 0.39 -6.91 0.90
N ARG A 25 1.51 -6.57 0.26
CA ARG A 25 2.82 -6.52 0.93
C ARG A 25 2.88 -5.43 2.00
N VAL A 26 2.38 -4.24 1.69
CA VAL A 26 2.35 -3.12 2.64
C VAL A 26 1.43 -3.41 3.82
N VAL A 27 0.28 -4.06 3.59
CA VAL A 27 -0.62 -4.52 4.68
C VAL A 27 0.09 -5.51 5.59
N CYS A 28 0.75 -6.53 5.05
CA CYS A 28 1.51 -7.48 5.88
C CYS A 28 2.64 -6.80 6.66
N GLN A 29 3.29 -5.80 6.07
CA GLN A 29 4.31 -5.00 6.76
C GLN A 29 3.69 -4.20 7.92
N LEU A 30 2.55 -3.53 7.69
CA LEU A 30 1.83 -2.80 8.74
C LEU A 30 1.42 -3.73 9.88
N GLU A 31 0.81 -4.87 9.56
CA GLU A 31 0.43 -5.88 10.55
C GLU A 31 1.63 -6.32 11.39
N HIS A 32 2.77 -6.59 10.74
CA HIS A 32 3.99 -6.93 11.45
C HIS A 32 4.45 -5.80 12.37
N GLU A 33 4.51 -4.57 11.86
CA GLU A 33 4.94 -3.40 12.63
C GLU A 33 4.03 -3.10 13.83
N TYR A 34 2.71 -3.26 13.68
CA TYR A 34 1.76 -3.17 14.80
C TYR A 34 2.01 -4.23 15.87
N LEU A 35 2.47 -5.42 15.48
CA LEU A 35 2.76 -6.51 16.43
C LEU A 35 4.12 -6.32 17.12
N VAL A 36 5.12 -5.75 16.44
CA VAL A 36 6.49 -5.66 16.98
C VAL A 36 6.84 -4.31 17.60
N ASN A 37 6.18 -3.22 17.21
CA ASN A 37 6.45 -1.89 17.73
C ASN A 37 5.35 -1.45 18.70
N THR A 38 5.73 -1.06 19.92
CA THR A 38 4.78 -0.55 20.93
C THR A 38 4.21 0.83 20.59
N ASP A 39 4.95 1.61 19.79
CA ASP A 39 4.56 2.96 19.37
C ASP A 39 3.72 2.98 18.08
N GLY A 40 3.43 1.81 17.51
CA GLY A 40 2.69 1.66 16.25
C GLY A 40 3.58 1.50 15.02
N PRO A 41 2.97 1.50 13.82
CA PRO A 41 3.67 1.26 12.57
C PRO A 41 4.58 2.43 12.21
N HIS A 42 5.52 2.16 11.31
CA HIS A 42 6.37 3.20 10.78
C HIS A 42 5.53 4.16 9.91
N PRO A 43 5.66 5.49 10.08
CA PRO A 43 4.81 6.47 9.38
C PRO A 43 4.89 6.34 7.86
N VAL A 44 6.09 6.10 7.32
CA VAL A 44 6.27 5.86 5.87
C VAL A 44 5.49 4.64 5.35
N THR A 45 5.37 3.57 6.15
CA THR A 45 4.58 2.39 5.75
C THR A 45 3.09 2.73 5.71
N GLN A 46 2.64 3.58 6.63
CA GLN A 46 1.27 4.08 6.68
C GLN A 46 0.96 5.02 5.50
N ASP A 47 1.83 5.98 5.21
CA ASP A 47 1.68 6.89 4.06
C ASP A 47 1.55 6.10 2.74
N ARG A 48 2.42 5.09 2.56
CA ARG A 48 2.39 4.20 1.39
C ARG A 48 1.10 3.41 1.27
N HIS A 49 0.54 2.95 2.39
CA HIS A 49 -0.74 2.26 2.40
C HIS A 49 -1.88 3.19 1.97
N GLU A 50 -1.91 4.41 2.51
CA GLU A 50 -2.92 5.41 2.16
C GLU A 50 -2.86 5.76 0.66
N GLU A 51 -1.67 5.93 0.12
CA GLU A 51 -1.44 6.20 -1.31
C GLU A 51 -1.93 5.05 -2.21
N LEU A 52 -1.67 3.80 -1.81
CA LEU A 52 -2.15 2.60 -2.51
C LEU A 52 -3.66 2.45 -2.48
N VAL A 53 -4.28 2.72 -1.32
CA VAL A 53 -5.75 2.68 -1.17
C VAL A 53 -6.37 3.74 -2.08
N ALA A 54 -5.87 4.97 -2.05
CA ALA A 54 -6.39 6.06 -2.88
C ALA A 54 -6.34 5.72 -4.38
N GLU A 55 -5.22 5.16 -4.86
CA GLU A 55 -5.08 4.73 -6.26
C GLU A 55 -6.01 3.55 -6.62
N LEU A 56 -6.13 2.55 -5.74
CA LEU A 56 -7.03 1.41 -5.95
C LEU A 56 -8.50 1.84 -6.00
N GLU A 57 -8.90 2.79 -5.15
CA GLU A 57 -10.23 3.38 -5.16
C GLU A 57 -10.48 4.22 -6.41
N ALA A 58 -9.52 5.06 -6.81
CA ALA A 58 -9.62 5.82 -8.05
C ALA A 58 -9.82 4.90 -9.27
N ARG A 59 -9.13 3.75 -9.32
CA ARG A 59 -9.31 2.75 -10.40
C ARG A 59 -10.66 2.05 -10.34
N ARG A 60 -11.15 1.74 -9.15
CA ARG A 60 -12.49 1.16 -8.96
C ARG A 60 -13.57 2.12 -9.46
N ASP A 61 -13.44 3.40 -9.14
CA ASP A 61 -14.41 4.42 -9.50
C ASP A 61 -14.31 4.81 -10.99
N ALA A 62 -13.11 4.70 -11.58
CA ALA A 62 -12.89 4.90 -13.02
C ALA A 62 -13.29 3.70 -13.88
N ALA A 63 -13.39 2.49 -13.32
CA ALA A 63 -13.94 1.33 -14.01
C ALA A 63 -15.47 1.49 -14.08
N PRO A 64 -16.07 1.74 -15.26
CA PRO A 64 -17.52 1.75 -15.37
C PRO A 64 -18.04 0.35 -15.00
N GLY A 65 -19.05 0.32 -14.14
CA GLY A 65 -19.54 -0.87 -13.43
C GLY A 65 -19.48 -2.18 -14.22
N ALA A 66 -18.95 -3.22 -13.55
CA ALA A 66 -19.18 -4.61 -13.92
C ALA A 66 -20.69 -4.92 -13.92
#